data_AF-A0A3M1CV70-F1
#
_entry.id   AF-A0A3M1CV70-F1
#
_cell.length_a   1.000
_cell.length_b   1.000
_cell.length_c   1.000
_cell.angle_alpha   90.00
_cell.angle_beta   90.00
_cell.angle_gamma   90.00
#
_symmetry.space_group_name_H-M   'P 1'
#
loop_
_entity.id
_entity.type
_entity.pdbx_description
1 polymer ?
#
loop_
_entity_poly.entity_id
_entity_poly.type
_entity_poly.pdbx_seq_one_letter_code
_entity_poly.pdbx_strand_id
1 'polypeptide(L)'
;MESFRSYVDYLAMGRIQTPYLIGGMDGAFSVDVARGEIDGLEQDEIPWLLAVPKARPEAGIVPPFPVAIYLHGTGGDRLQAMGFAGHLAKFGIATVGLDLPLHGLVLPEEYKQIVDAAFSSAGFGRVGRSLQDNRTIDINYDGEPDPAGNFWGYDAFRSRDCVRQAALDVMRLVQVFSTFDGEHRWSQDADGDGRPELEGLAGDFDGDGRVDIVGPGGRFFVFGISLGGIVSSVVAPVEPKIVAAAPVSSGGGLTDVVVRTVQTGVPELAVLPFMGPLVIGATDPDTGRPVVAQYVPDGRFETLVPVAKIGEGILQAATVRLTNLENGQVDERPLPESLKFRLAVPADRGDRLVVEAFDETGRRVWLADRFDRDVEFQNMSFSAGEPLVALHQGFGVRRQSPEFRRFIQMAQTALDAGDPVNYAPLFFLRRPLARPDAHEPTALALILTAGDMNVPISTGVAQARAAGLVGFRPGEEDDRYGTTAEQVLEDNWVLEGLERLRRFAAPPWNDQRAIILDPDNLSEGTDGFDAPRLEPPLRLKVEAPAGAVSVVRFFYPSPRGAHGFGPSNPSEPFDLGRYAINAIGRFLATAGTDWSDALCLADDSCDFIPR
;
A
#
# COMPACT_ATOMS: atom_id res chain seq x y z
N MET A 1 14.69 11.55 14.77
CA MET A 1 16.17 11.47 14.85
C MET A 1 16.67 11.43 16.29
N GLU A 2 16.22 12.31 17.18
CA GLU A 2 16.61 12.28 18.61
C GLU A 2 16.27 10.94 19.28
N SER A 3 15.01 10.49 19.21
CA SER A 3 14.58 9.18 19.73
C SER A 3 15.43 8.02 19.19
N PHE A 4 15.71 8.02 17.89
CA PHE A 4 16.57 7.02 17.27
C PHE A 4 17.97 6.98 17.91
N ARG A 5 18.65 8.13 18.04
CA ARG A 5 19.97 8.20 18.68
C ARG A 5 19.95 7.84 20.16
N SER A 6 18.87 8.17 20.86
CA SER A 6 18.73 7.90 22.28
C SER A 6 18.51 6.42 22.56
N TYR A 7 17.66 5.75 21.77
CA TYR A 7 17.12 4.44 22.14
C TYR A 7 17.49 3.27 21.22
N VAL A 8 17.97 3.52 19.99
CA VAL A 8 18.48 2.47 19.09
C VAL A 8 19.99 2.35 19.29
N ASP A 9 20.47 1.12 19.44
CA ASP A 9 21.90 0.85 19.64
C ASP A 9 22.62 0.77 18.30
N TYR A 10 22.16 -0.15 17.44
CA TYR A 10 22.73 -0.38 16.13
C TYR A 10 21.67 -0.87 15.12
N LEU A 11 22.09 -0.95 13.87
CA LEU A 11 21.29 -1.47 12.75
C LEU A 11 21.92 -2.77 12.24
N ALA A 12 21.08 -3.74 11.92
CA ALA A 12 21.44 -4.91 11.15
C ALA A 12 20.67 -4.92 9.83
N MET A 13 21.29 -5.41 8.76
CA MET A 13 20.64 -5.58 7.45
C MET A 13 20.96 -6.96 6.93
N GLY A 14 20.05 -7.52 6.14
CA GLY A 14 20.29 -8.83 5.53
C GLY A 14 19.20 -9.22 4.56
N ARG A 15 19.29 -10.48 4.13
CA ARG A 15 18.40 -11.10 3.15
C ARG A 15 17.91 -12.44 3.66
N ILE A 16 16.65 -12.77 3.39
CA ILE A 16 16.06 -14.06 3.74
C ILE A 16 15.48 -14.70 2.48
N GLN A 17 15.89 -15.93 2.19
CA GLN A 17 15.29 -16.70 1.11
C GLN A 17 13.82 -17.01 1.39
N THR A 18 12.98 -16.73 0.40
CA THR A 18 11.54 -16.96 0.42
C THR A 18 11.11 -17.73 -0.84
N PRO A 19 10.15 -18.67 -0.75
CA PRO A 19 9.45 -19.17 -1.93
C PRO A 19 8.75 -18.02 -2.64
N TYR A 20 8.94 -17.90 -3.95
CA TYR A 20 8.32 -16.85 -4.77
C TYR A 20 7.30 -17.46 -5.72
N LEU A 21 6.02 -17.14 -5.47
CA LEU A 21 4.88 -17.80 -6.12
C LEU A 21 4.29 -16.99 -7.28
N ILE A 22 4.84 -15.82 -7.55
CA ILE A 22 4.30 -14.85 -8.51
C ILE A 22 5.23 -14.63 -9.70
N GLY A 23 6.02 -15.65 -10.06
CA GLY A 23 7.15 -15.58 -11.01
C GLY A 23 6.91 -14.72 -12.25
N GLY A 24 7.87 -13.86 -12.60
CA GLY A 24 7.74 -12.91 -13.70
C GLY A 24 6.48 -12.01 -13.65
N MET A 25 6.03 -11.57 -14.83
CA MET A 25 4.79 -10.77 -14.95
C MET A 25 3.54 -11.64 -15.10
N ASP A 26 3.65 -12.80 -15.76
CA ASP A 26 2.53 -13.69 -16.13
C ASP A 26 2.63 -15.10 -15.52
N GLY A 27 3.54 -15.33 -14.58
CA GLY A 27 3.80 -16.66 -14.05
C GLY A 27 2.67 -17.20 -13.18
N ALA A 28 2.57 -18.52 -13.16
CA ALA A 28 1.66 -19.26 -12.31
C ALA A 28 2.41 -20.44 -11.68
N PHE A 29 1.98 -20.84 -10.50
CA PHE A 29 2.47 -22.05 -9.83
C PHE A 29 1.35 -23.09 -9.75
N SER A 30 1.72 -24.36 -9.62
CA SER A 30 0.76 -25.42 -9.34
C SER A 30 1.29 -26.37 -8.27
N VAL A 31 0.38 -26.91 -7.47
CA VAL A 31 0.74 -27.83 -6.37
C VAL A 31 0.39 -29.25 -6.79
N ASP A 32 1.40 -30.09 -6.94
CA ASP A 32 1.22 -31.54 -7.08
C ASP A 32 1.13 -32.17 -5.69
N VAL A 33 -0.10 -32.30 -5.20
CA VAL A 33 -0.38 -32.88 -3.88
C VAL A 33 0.05 -34.36 -3.78
N ALA A 34 0.08 -35.09 -4.90
CA ALA A 34 0.46 -36.51 -4.90
C ALA A 34 1.97 -36.69 -4.73
N ARG A 35 2.77 -35.77 -5.29
CA ARG A 35 4.24 -35.74 -5.15
C ARG A 35 4.71 -34.92 -3.95
N GLY A 36 3.88 -34.01 -3.44
CA GLY A 36 4.29 -33.02 -2.45
C GLY A 36 5.22 -31.96 -3.04
N GLU A 37 5.09 -31.70 -4.34
CA GLU A 37 5.94 -30.79 -5.11
C GLU A 37 5.15 -29.56 -5.56
N ILE A 38 5.84 -28.44 -5.80
CA ILE A 38 5.26 -27.23 -6.38
C ILE A 38 5.99 -26.96 -7.69
N ASP A 39 5.25 -27.04 -8.80
CA ASP A 39 5.74 -26.68 -10.12
C ASP A 39 5.71 -25.17 -10.30
N GLY A 40 6.75 -24.61 -10.93
CA GLY A 40 6.88 -23.17 -11.13
C GLY A 40 7.28 -22.38 -9.88
N LEU A 41 7.78 -23.07 -8.84
CA LEU A 41 8.29 -22.41 -7.64
C LEU A 41 9.65 -21.76 -7.91
N GLU A 42 9.69 -20.44 -7.83
CA GLU A 42 10.94 -19.66 -7.84
C GLU A 42 11.42 -19.40 -6.42
N GLN A 43 12.68 -18.96 -6.29
CA GLN A 43 13.20 -18.43 -5.04
C GLN A 43 13.47 -16.95 -5.22
N ASP A 44 13.16 -16.18 -4.19
CA ASP A 44 13.48 -14.76 -4.08
C ASP A 44 14.16 -14.50 -2.73
N GLU A 45 14.77 -13.34 -2.58
CA GLU A 45 15.37 -12.88 -1.33
C GLU A 45 14.60 -11.68 -0.81
N ILE A 46 14.21 -11.69 0.47
CA ILE A 46 13.57 -10.57 1.15
C ILE A 46 14.67 -9.69 1.77
N PRO A 47 14.94 -8.48 1.25
CA PRO A 47 15.80 -7.52 1.92
C PRO A 47 15.09 -6.99 3.17
N TRP A 48 15.81 -6.94 4.28
CA TRP A 48 15.31 -6.42 5.55
C TRP A 48 16.32 -5.51 6.25
N LEU A 49 15.78 -4.60 7.06
CA LEU A 49 16.53 -3.72 7.96
C LEU A 49 15.97 -3.83 9.37
N LEU A 50 16.82 -4.15 10.34
CA LEU A 50 16.49 -4.29 11.75
C LEU A 50 17.16 -3.16 12.55
N ALA A 51 16.38 -2.48 13.39
CA ALA A 51 16.87 -1.57 14.41
C ALA A 51 16.76 -2.21 15.79
N VAL A 52 17.90 -2.40 16.44
CA VAL A 52 18.00 -3.06 17.76
C VAL A 52 17.99 -2.01 18.87
N PRO A 53 17.13 -2.14 19.91
CA PRO A 53 17.09 -1.21 21.04
C PRO A 53 18.36 -1.29 21.90
N LYS A 54 18.72 -0.18 22.55
CA LYS A 54 19.69 -0.20 23.65
C LYS A 54 19.11 -0.89 24.87
N ALA A 55 19.90 -1.77 25.49
CA ALA A 55 19.56 -2.33 26.79
C ALA A 55 19.50 -1.23 27.88
N ARG A 56 18.44 -1.25 28.68
CA ARG A 56 18.20 -0.41 29.86
C ARG A 56 17.68 -1.31 31.00
N PRO A 57 18.55 -2.07 31.68
CA PRO A 57 18.16 -3.04 32.72
C PRO A 57 17.36 -2.42 33.87
N GLU A 58 17.64 -1.16 34.22
CA GLU A 58 16.92 -0.38 35.22
C GLU A 58 15.44 -0.17 34.89
N ALA A 59 15.11 -0.17 33.59
CA ALA A 59 13.74 -0.09 33.08
C ALA A 59 13.16 -1.47 32.71
N GLY A 60 13.89 -2.56 33.00
CA GLY A 60 13.49 -3.93 32.61
C GLY A 60 13.62 -4.21 31.11
N ILE A 61 14.34 -3.37 30.37
CA ILE A 61 14.52 -3.49 28.92
C ILE A 61 15.86 -4.15 28.65
N VAL A 62 15.85 -5.43 28.31
CA VAL A 62 17.06 -6.22 28.03
C VAL A 62 16.80 -7.18 26.87
N PRO A 63 17.84 -7.57 26.09
CA PRO A 63 17.70 -8.61 25.09
C PRO A 63 17.35 -9.97 25.73
N PRO A 64 16.68 -10.89 25.00
CA PRO A 64 16.20 -10.73 23.64
C PRO A 64 14.95 -9.82 23.54
N PHE A 65 14.99 -8.84 22.64
CA PHE A 65 13.93 -7.87 22.44
C PHE A 65 12.77 -8.43 21.59
N PRO A 66 11.50 -8.16 21.93
CA PRO A 66 10.36 -8.40 21.04
C PRO A 66 10.51 -7.64 19.73
N VAL A 67 9.94 -8.18 18.64
CA VAL A 67 10.09 -7.62 17.29
C VAL A 67 8.77 -7.09 16.77
N ALA A 68 8.75 -5.82 16.37
CA ALA A 68 7.71 -5.22 15.54
C ALA A 68 8.14 -5.23 14.07
N ILE A 69 7.37 -5.92 13.24
CA ILE A 69 7.52 -5.96 11.79
C ILE A 69 6.75 -4.78 11.21
N TYR A 70 7.47 -3.83 10.62
CA TYR A 70 6.91 -2.69 9.90
C TYR A 70 6.82 -2.99 8.41
N LEU A 71 5.63 -2.76 7.83
CA LEU A 71 5.37 -2.89 6.41
C LEU A 71 5.09 -1.52 5.78
N HIS A 72 5.78 -1.20 4.69
CA HIS A 72 5.68 0.11 4.02
C HIS A 72 4.46 0.22 3.09
N GLY A 73 4.13 1.45 2.70
CA GLY A 73 3.09 1.74 1.71
C GLY A 73 3.52 1.47 0.26
N THR A 74 2.59 1.61 -0.68
CA THR A 74 2.86 1.43 -2.13
C THR A 74 3.94 2.39 -2.61
N GLY A 75 4.95 1.84 -3.31
CA GLY A 75 6.12 2.57 -3.81
C GLY A 75 7.17 2.90 -2.74
N GLY A 76 6.99 2.41 -1.51
CA GLY A 76 7.94 2.52 -0.42
C GLY A 76 8.97 1.39 -0.36
N ASP A 77 9.73 1.39 0.74
CA ASP A 77 10.83 0.46 0.98
C ASP A 77 11.05 0.24 2.50
N ARG A 78 11.92 -0.72 2.85
CA ARG A 78 12.25 -1.11 4.23
C ARG A 78 12.78 0.03 5.13
N LEU A 79 13.38 1.08 4.58
CA LEU A 79 13.99 2.17 5.37
C LEU A 79 12.95 3.04 6.08
N GLN A 80 11.70 3.03 5.61
CA GLN A 80 10.60 3.70 6.29
C GLN A 80 10.44 3.24 7.76
N ALA A 81 10.84 2.01 8.09
CA ALA A 81 10.86 1.50 9.47
C ALA A 81 11.67 2.40 10.42
N MET A 82 12.72 3.07 9.92
CA MET A 82 13.56 3.97 10.72
C MET A 82 12.79 5.18 11.27
N GLY A 83 11.71 5.59 10.61
CA GLY A 83 10.83 6.67 11.09
C GLY A 83 10.12 6.33 12.41
N PHE A 84 9.99 5.04 12.72
CA PHE A 84 9.25 4.52 13.87
C PHE A 84 10.15 3.85 14.91
N ALA A 85 11.26 3.26 14.45
CA ALA A 85 12.17 2.45 15.26
C ALA A 85 12.63 3.12 16.56
N GLY A 86 12.99 4.40 16.51
CA GLY A 86 13.45 5.13 17.70
C GLY A 86 12.39 5.24 18.79
N HIS A 87 11.11 5.37 18.41
CA HIS A 87 10.03 5.48 19.38
C HIS A 87 9.58 4.12 19.90
N LEU A 88 9.61 3.07 19.07
CA LEU A 88 9.34 1.69 19.52
C LEU A 88 10.47 1.16 20.42
N ALA A 89 11.72 1.53 20.16
CA ALA A 89 12.86 1.19 21.00
C ALA A 89 12.77 1.77 22.43
N LYS A 90 12.00 2.86 22.64
CA LYS A 90 11.67 3.37 24.00
C LYS A 90 10.99 2.31 24.84
N PHE A 91 10.12 1.51 24.22
CA PHE A 91 9.40 0.41 24.83
C PHE A 91 10.18 -0.92 24.81
N GLY A 92 11.45 -0.91 24.39
CA GLY A 92 12.27 -2.12 24.28
C GLY A 92 11.86 -3.03 23.12
N ILE A 93 11.26 -2.47 22.06
CA ILE A 93 10.80 -3.24 20.90
C ILE A 93 11.76 -3.00 19.73
N ALA A 94 12.37 -4.07 19.22
CA ALA A 94 13.16 -4.03 18.00
C ALA A 94 12.25 -3.87 16.79
N THR A 95 12.65 -3.08 15.80
CA THR A 95 11.81 -2.78 14.62
C THR A 95 12.49 -3.30 13.38
N VAL A 96 11.80 -4.16 12.63
CA VAL A 96 12.27 -4.69 11.34
C VAL A 96 11.40 -4.19 10.20
N GLY A 97 11.99 -3.57 9.19
CA GLY A 97 11.35 -3.27 7.91
C GLY A 97 11.77 -4.28 6.84
N LEU A 98 10.89 -4.57 5.89
CA LEU A 98 11.16 -5.42 4.74
C LEU A 98 10.65 -4.78 3.45
N ASP A 99 11.31 -5.09 2.33
CA ASP A 99 10.75 -4.78 1.01
C ASP A 99 9.69 -5.81 0.65
N LEU A 100 8.47 -5.33 0.46
CA LEU A 100 7.39 -6.13 -0.09
C LEU A 100 7.71 -6.57 -1.54
N PRO A 101 7.03 -7.59 -2.09
CA PRO A 101 7.23 -7.98 -3.48
C PRO A 101 7.12 -6.77 -4.42
N LEU A 102 8.00 -6.67 -5.42
CA LEU A 102 7.99 -5.58 -6.41
C LEU A 102 8.28 -4.19 -5.84
N HIS A 103 8.87 -4.11 -4.63
CA HIS A 103 9.21 -2.85 -3.95
C HIS A 103 10.68 -2.79 -3.55
N GLY A 104 11.10 -1.62 -3.07
CA GLY A 104 12.42 -1.33 -2.57
C GLY A 104 12.94 0.02 -3.05
N LEU A 105 14.12 0.39 -2.57
CA LEU A 105 14.71 1.69 -2.89
C LEU A 105 15.25 1.69 -4.32
N VAL A 106 14.64 2.51 -5.17
CA VAL A 106 15.15 2.81 -6.51
C VAL A 106 15.77 4.21 -6.50
N LEU A 107 17.07 4.27 -6.81
CA LEU A 107 17.80 5.51 -7.03
C LEU A 107 18.07 5.67 -8.52
N PRO A 108 17.98 6.87 -9.09
CA PRO A 108 18.47 7.10 -10.46
C PRO A 108 19.96 6.77 -10.57
N GLU A 109 20.40 6.28 -11.73
CA GLU A 109 21.77 5.77 -11.94
C GLU A 109 22.88 6.74 -11.51
N GLU A 110 22.70 8.04 -11.78
CA GLU A 110 23.65 9.09 -11.35
C GLU A 110 23.82 9.15 -9.83
N TYR A 111 22.73 8.92 -9.07
CA TYR A 111 22.77 8.91 -7.61
C TYR A 111 23.34 7.61 -7.05
N LYS A 112 23.14 6.46 -7.73
CA LYS A 112 23.74 5.18 -7.31
C LYS A 112 25.26 5.31 -7.19
N GLN A 113 25.90 5.86 -8.23
CA GLN A 113 27.35 6.05 -8.26
C GLN A 113 27.85 6.98 -7.14
N ILE A 114 27.11 8.06 -6.86
CA ILE A 114 27.44 9.00 -5.79
C ILE A 114 27.29 8.33 -4.42
N VAL A 115 26.19 7.61 -4.19
CA VAL A 115 25.93 6.89 -2.94
C VAL A 115 27.00 5.83 -2.70
N ASP A 116 27.31 5.01 -3.70
CA ASP A 116 28.35 3.99 -3.59
C ASP A 116 29.73 4.58 -3.29
N ALA A 117 30.09 5.67 -3.97
CA ALA A 117 31.36 6.36 -3.71
C ALA A 117 31.39 6.95 -2.30
N ALA A 118 30.31 7.59 -1.85
CA ALA A 118 30.21 8.19 -0.53
C ALA A 118 30.33 7.13 0.57
N PHE A 119 29.53 6.07 0.51
CA PHE A 119 29.57 4.97 1.47
C PHE A 119 30.91 4.24 1.45
N SER A 120 31.47 3.97 0.27
CA SER A 120 32.78 3.31 0.16
C SER A 120 33.91 4.16 0.75
N SER A 121 33.88 5.48 0.53
CA SER A 121 34.88 6.41 1.10
C SER A 121 34.86 6.44 2.63
N ALA A 122 33.69 6.19 3.22
CA ALA A 122 33.48 6.12 4.66
C ALA A 122 33.71 4.72 5.25
N GLY A 123 34.13 3.73 4.44
CA GLY A 123 34.30 2.34 4.86
C GLY A 123 33.00 1.53 4.95
N PHE A 124 31.87 2.09 4.50
CA PHE A 124 30.54 1.48 4.54
C PHE A 124 30.03 1.05 3.15
N GLY A 125 30.91 0.83 2.17
CA GLY A 125 30.52 0.54 0.78
C GLY A 125 29.52 -0.61 0.61
N ARG A 126 29.60 -1.66 1.45
CA ARG A 126 28.63 -2.77 1.47
C ARG A 126 27.27 -2.37 2.03
N VAL A 127 27.21 -1.46 2.99
CA VAL A 127 25.95 -0.88 3.45
C VAL A 127 25.31 -0.10 2.30
N GLY A 128 26.10 0.71 1.58
CA GLY A 128 25.64 1.43 0.39
C GLY A 128 25.03 0.50 -0.68
N ARG A 129 25.67 -0.65 -0.95
CA ARG A 129 25.14 -1.67 -1.86
C ARG A 129 23.89 -2.37 -1.29
N SER A 130 23.92 -2.80 -0.03
CA SER A 130 22.79 -3.47 0.60
C SER A 130 21.55 -2.58 0.69
N LEU A 131 21.71 -1.25 0.75
CA LEU A 131 20.60 -0.29 0.67
C LEU A 131 19.97 -0.23 -0.73
N GLN A 132 20.74 -0.52 -1.78
CA GLN A 132 20.28 -0.53 -3.17
C GLN A 132 19.64 -1.86 -3.57
N ASP A 133 19.87 -2.94 -2.81
CA ASP A 133 19.13 -4.20 -2.99
C ASP A 133 17.62 -3.93 -2.90
N ASN A 134 16.87 -4.36 -3.90
CA ASN A 134 15.43 -4.17 -3.99
C ASN A 134 14.81 -5.32 -4.80
N ARG A 135 13.48 -5.35 -4.85
CA ARG A 135 12.70 -6.37 -5.57
C ARG A 135 11.92 -5.76 -6.73
N THR A 136 12.25 -4.54 -7.14
CA THR A 136 11.51 -3.82 -8.19
C THR A 136 11.83 -4.38 -9.57
N ILE A 137 10.91 -4.18 -10.52
CA ILE A 137 11.04 -4.61 -11.91
C ILE A 137 10.72 -3.43 -12.81
N ASP A 138 11.35 -3.39 -13.98
CA ASP A 138 11.04 -2.42 -15.03
C ASP A 138 9.80 -2.91 -15.81
N ILE A 139 8.67 -2.22 -15.67
CA ILE A 139 7.40 -2.58 -16.32
C ILE A 139 7.09 -1.73 -17.56
N ASN A 140 7.84 -0.65 -17.78
CA ASN A 140 7.67 0.24 -18.91
C ASN A 140 8.84 0.18 -19.92
N TYR A 141 9.82 -0.69 -19.67
CA TYR A 141 11.00 -0.94 -20.48
C TYR A 141 11.91 0.27 -20.69
N ASP A 142 11.85 1.29 -19.82
CA ASP A 142 12.70 2.48 -19.93
C ASP A 142 14.13 2.27 -19.41
N GLY A 143 14.41 1.08 -18.84
CA GLY A 143 15.70 0.70 -18.29
C GLY A 143 15.85 0.99 -16.79
N GLU A 144 14.88 1.64 -16.16
CA GLU A 144 14.84 1.89 -14.72
C GLU A 144 13.74 1.06 -14.04
N PRO A 145 14.02 0.42 -12.89
CA PRO A 145 13.00 -0.35 -12.18
C PRO A 145 11.87 0.52 -11.59
N ASP A 146 10.63 0.02 -11.63
CA ASP A 146 9.45 0.69 -11.10
C ASP A 146 9.11 0.24 -9.67
N PRO A 147 9.13 1.13 -8.66
CA PRO A 147 8.63 0.83 -7.33
C PRO A 147 7.14 0.50 -7.35
N ALA A 148 6.77 -0.67 -6.82
CA ALA A 148 5.44 -1.27 -6.89
C ALA A 148 4.99 -1.67 -8.31
N GLY A 149 5.90 -1.72 -9.27
CA GLY A 149 5.60 -2.07 -10.66
C GLY A 149 4.88 -3.41 -10.73
N ASN A 150 3.62 -3.40 -11.20
CA ASN A 150 2.75 -4.57 -11.30
C ASN A 150 2.32 -5.23 -9.97
N PHE A 151 2.50 -4.56 -8.83
CA PHE A 151 1.88 -5.03 -7.57
C PHE A 151 0.36 -4.90 -7.63
N TRP A 152 -0.09 -3.73 -8.06
CA TRP A 152 -1.49 -3.42 -8.37
C TRP A 152 -1.65 -3.33 -9.87
N GLY A 153 -2.63 -4.03 -10.42
CA GLY A 153 -2.86 -4.05 -11.85
C GLY A 153 -4.29 -4.46 -12.20
N TYR A 154 -4.60 -4.41 -13.49
CA TYR A 154 -5.90 -4.86 -14.01
C TYR A 154 -6.08 -6.38 -13.86
N ASP A 155 -4.97 -7.12 -13.76
CA ASP A 155 -4.99 -8.52 -13.36
C ASP A 155 -5.24 -8.64 -11.85
N ALA A 156 -6.50 -8.94 -11.54
CA ALA A 156 -6.97 -9.18 -10.18
C ALA A 156 -6.30 -10.41 -9.53
N PHE A 157 -5.91 -11.43 -10.29
CA PHE A 157 -5.21 -12.61 -9.77
C PHE A 157 -3.79 -12.25 -9.35
N ARG A 158 -3.07 -11.51 -10.21
CA ARG A 158 -1.73 -11.02 -9.89
C ARG A 158 -1.71 -10.13 -8.65
N SER A 159 -2.66 -9.19 -8.56
CA SER A 159 -2.80 -8.29 -7.40
C SER A 159 -3.13 -9.06 -6.11
N ARG A 160 -4.01 -10.08 -6.19
CA ARG A 160 -4.30 -10.99 -5.07
C ARG A 160 -3.03 -11.70 -4.60
N ASP A 161 -2.29 -12.28 -5.55
CA ASP A 161 -1.15 -13.13 -5.23
C ASP A 161 0.03 -12.30 -4.71
N CYS A 162 0.19 -11.04 -5.14
CA CYS A 162 1.09 -10.07 -4.53
C CYS A 162 0.85 -9.86 -3.03
N VAL A 163 -0.39 -9.61 -2.62
CA VAL A 163 -0.74 -9.44 -1.20
C VAL A 163 -0.47 -10.71 -0.40
N ARG A 164 -0.77 -11.87 -0.98
CA ARG A 164 -0.55 -13.18 -0.35
C ARG A 164 0.95 -13.53 -0.26
N GLN A 165 1.73 -13.20 -1.29
CA GLN A 165 3.18 -13.35 -1.27
C GLN A 165 3.80 -12.45 -0.19
N ALA A 166 3.33 -11.20 -0.06
CA ALA A 166 3.77 -10.31 1.00
C ALA A 166 3.47 -10.88 2.41
N ALA A 167 2.30 -11.48 2.62
CA ALA A 167 1.97 -12.14 3.87
C ALA A 167 2.86 -13.39 4.12
N LEU A 168 3.15 -14.16 3.06
CA LEU A 168 4.07 -15.31 3.12
C LEU A 168 5.50 -14.88 3.47
N ASP A 169 5.97 -13.75 2.94
CA ASP A 169 7.28 -13.19 3.24
C ASP A 169 7.42 -12.81 4.73
N VAL A 170 6.35 -12.25 5.32
CA VAL A 170 6.28 -11.99 6.76
C VAL A 170 6.32 -13.29 7.57
N MET A 171 5.57 -14.32 7.17
CA MET A 171 5.64 -15.64 7.81
C MET A 171 7.06 -16.23 7.72
N ARG A 172 7.73 -16.05 6.58
CA ARG A 172 9.09 -16.54 6.38
C ARG A 172 10.08 -15.82 7.30
N LEU A 173 9.96 -14.50 7.46
CA LEU A 173 10.75 -13.73 8.42
C LEU A 173 10.54 -14.25 9.85
N VAL A 174 9.28 -14.43 10.27
CA VAL A 174 8.93 -14.98 11.59
C VAL A 174 9.56 -16.36 11.81
N GLN A 175 9.50 -17.24 10.80
CA GLN A 175 10.13 -18.57 10.86
C GLN A 175 11.64 -18.48 11.07
N VAL A 176 12.35 -17.63 10.31
CA VAL A 176 13.81 -17.48 10.44
C VAL A 176 14.19 -16.87 11.79
N PHE A 177 13.55 -15.77 12.19
CA PHE A 177 13.89 -15.12 13.47
C PHE A 177 13.57 -16.05 14.65
N SER A 178 12.53 -16.88 14.52
CA SER A 178 12.23 -17.91 15.52
C SER A 178 13.31 -18.96 15.71
N THR A 179 14.31 -19.08 14.83
CA THR A 179 15.43 -20.02 15.02
C THR A 179 16.54 -19.46 15.90
N PHE A 180 16.47 -18.18 16.30
CA PHE A 180 17.45 -17.55 17.18
C PHE A 180 17.21 -17.96 18.66
N ASP A 181 17.42 -19.24 18.95
CA ASP A 181 17.09 -19.89 20.23
C ASP A 181 18.22 -19.88 21.26
N GLY A 182 19.36 -19.26 20.94
CA GLY A 182 20.56 -19.26 21.78
C GLY A 182 21.41 -20.53 21.67
N GLU A 183 21.03 -21.47 20.80
CA GLU A 183 21.78 -22.69 20.51
C GLU A 183 22.23 -22.77 19.05
N HIS A 184 21.34 -22.38 18.11
CA HIS A 184 21.65 -22.31 16.69
C HIS A 184 22.81 -21.34 16.45
N ARG A 185 23.71 -21.76 15.55
CA ARG A 185 24.91 -21.00 15.20
C ARG A 185 24.93 -20.69 13.72
N TRP A 186 25.55 -19.57 13.40
CA TRP A 186 25.83 -19.15 12.03
C TRP A 186 27.32 -18.84 11.83
N SER A 187 27.71 -18.84 10.57
CA SER A 187 29.02 -18.42 10.10
C SER A 187 28.77 -17.77 8.74
N GLN A 188 28.43 -16.49 8.75
CA GLN A 188 28.10 -15.72 7.55
C GLN A 188 29.30 -14.86 7.16
N ASP A 189 29.83 -15.16 5.98
CA ASP A 189 30.70 -14.28 5.20
C ASP A 189 29.79 -13.32 4.45
N ALA A 190 29.32 -12.29 5.17
CA ALA A 190 28.42 -11.26 4.66
C ALA A 190 29.10 -10.41 3.57
N ASP A 191 30.42 -10.44 3.59
CA ASP A 191 31.34 -9.73 2.73
C ASP A 191 31.70 -10.55 1.45
N GLY A 192 31.78 -11.87 1.56
CA GLY A 192 32.25 -12.74 0.49
C GLY A 192 33.78 -12.71 0.31
N ASP A 193 34.57 -12.30 1.32
CA ASP A 193 36.04 -12.33 1.27
C ASP A 193 36.64 -13.67 1.70
N GLY A 194 35.79 -14.64 2.04
CA GLY A 194 36.16 -15.95 2.56
C GLY A 194 36.35 -15.97 4.07
N ARG A 195 36.02 -14.90 4.80
CA ARG A 195 36.06 -14.83 6.26
C ARG A 195 34.67 -14.49 6.79
N PRO A 196 34.18 -15.19 7.82
CA PRO A 196 32.91 -14.82 8.44
C PRO A 196 33.01 -13.47 9.17
N GLU A 197 32.11 -12.52 8.87
CA GLU A 197 31.89 -11.32 9.71
C GLU A 197 30.98 -11.62 10.89
N LEU A 198 30.02 -12.52 10.70
CA LEU A 198 29.09 -12.96 11.73
C LEU A 198 29.35 -14.44 12.02
N GLU A 199 30.00 -14.71 13.14
CA GLU A 199 30.28 -16.06 13.62
C GLU A 199 29.85 -16.18 15.07
N GLY A 200 29.09 -17.22 15.40
CA GLY A 200 28.58 -17.39 16.76
C GLY A 200 27.12 -17.80 16.79
N LEU A 201 26.38 -17.30 17.78
CA LEU A 201 24.96 -17.58 17.92
C LEU A 201 24.17 -16.88 16.82
N ALA A 202 23.22 -17.58 16.21
CA ALA A 202 22.32 -16.96 15.25
C ALA A 202 21.43 -15.93 15.96
N GLY A 203 21.35 -14.71 15.42
CA GLY A 203 20.61 -13.61 16.04
C GLY A 203 21.38 -12.82 17.10
N ASP A 204 22.67 -13.11 17.29
CA ASP A 204 23.66 -12.27 18.00
C ASP A 204 24.41 -11.44 16.94
N PHE A 205 23.84 -10.29 16.61
CA PHE A 205 24.28 -9.43 15.51
C PHE A 205 25.49 -8.56 15.87
N ASP A 206 25.70 -8.27 17.15
CA ASP A 206 26.84 -7.48 17.63
C ASP A 206 28.01 -8.34 18.16
N GLY A 207 27.80 -9.65 18.30
CA GLY A 207 28.82 -10.63 18.67
C GLY A 207 29.14 -10.64 20.17
N ASP A 208 28.24 -10.13 21.02
CA ASP A 208 28.45 -10.07 22.47
C ASP A 208 28.25 -11.43 23.19
N GLY A 209 27.80 -12.45 22.44
CA GLY A 209 27.54 -13.79 22.93
C GLY A 209 26.09 -14.00 23.40
N ARG A 210 25.17 -13.07 23.13
CA ARG A 210 23.75 -13.15 23.48
C ARG A 210 22.88 -12.87 22.26
N VAL A 211 21.74 -13.55 22.18
CA VAL A 211 20.77 -13.28 21.13
C VAL A 211 20.07 -11.95 21.41
N ASP A 212 20.02 -11.08 20.40
CA ASP A 212 19.48 -9.72 20.52
C ASP A 212 17.96 -9.65 20.47
N ILE A 213 17.34 -10.52 19.68
CA ILE A 213 15.91 -10.51 19.41
C ILE A 213 15.24 -11.85 19.69
N VAL A 214 13.91 -11.87 19.61
CA VAL A 214 13.09 -13.05 19.87
C VAL A 214 13.59 -14.33 19.21
N GLY A 215 13.61 -15.41 20.00
CA GLY A 215 13.73 -16.80 19.55
C GLY A 215 12.38 -17.54 19.54
N PRO A 216 12.36 -18.87 19.70
CA PRO A 216 11.15 -19.70 19.52
C PRO A 216 9.94 -19.28 20.37
N GLY A 217 10.18 -18.83 21.61
CA GLY A 217 9.14 -18.38 22.56
C GLY A 217 8.91 -16.87 22.58
N GLY A 218 9.52 -16.11 21.67
CA GLY A 218 9.42 -14.66 21.66
C GLY A 218 8.17 -14.14 20.96
N ARG A 219 7.84 -12.87 21.24
CA ARG A 219 6.63 -12.18 20.74
C ARG A 219 6.92 -11.42 19.46
N PHE A 220 6.11 -11.65 18.43
CA PHE A 220 6.12 -10.85 17.22
C PHE A 220 4.90 -9.95 17.18
N PHE A 221 5.11 -8.76 16.62
CA PHE A 221 4.07 -7.79 16.33
C PHE A 221 4.17 -7.39 14.86
N VAL A 222 3.07 -6.91 14.31
CA VAL A 222 3.08 -6.37 12.94
C VAL A 222 2.28 -5.07 12.88
N PHE A 223 2.81 -4.09 12.20
CA PHE A 223 2.09 -2.87 11.87
C PHE A 223 2.54 -2.36 10.51
N GLY A 224 1.73 -1.52 9.88
CA GLY A 224 2.07 -0.99 8.58
C GLY A 224 1.04 0.02 8.13
N ILE A 225 1.44 0.86 7.20
CA ILE A 225 0.62 1.95 6.68
C ILE A 225 0.30 1.66 5.21
N SER A 226 -0.95 1.91 4.80
CA SER A 226 -1.39 1.75 3.40
C SER A 226 -1.32 0.29 2.96
N LEU A 227 -0.54 -0.03 1.91
CA LEU A 227 -0.20 -1.40 1.54
C LEU A 227 0.30 -2.23 2.74
N GLY A 228 1.12 -1.65 3.62
CA GLY A 228 1.54 -2.33 4.83
C GLY A 228 0.39 -2.61 5.80
N GLY A 229 -0.64 -1.76 5.84
CA GLY A 229 -1.89 -1.99 6.55
C GLY A 229 -2.69 -3.15 5.95
N ILE A 230 -2.77 -3.20 4.62
CA ILE A 230 -3.42 -4.31 3.87
C ILE A 230 -2.74 -5.64 4.23
N VAL A 231 -1.42 -5.73 4.08
CA VAL A 231 -0.66 -6.97 4.32
C VAL A 231 -0.68 -7.38 5.79
N SER A 232 -0.49 -6.43 6.71
CA SER A 232 -0.54 -6.71 8.16
C SER A 232 -1.90 -7.25 8.59
N SER A 233 -2.99 -6.77 7.99
CA SER A 233 -4.35 -7.28 8.22
C SER A 233 -4.58 -8.71 7.73
N VAL A 234 -3.83 -9.12 6.70
CA VAL A 234 -3.89 -10.48 6.15
C VAL A 234 -3.06 -11.44 6.99
N VAL A 235 -1.82 -11.09 7.32
CA VAL A 235 -0.87 -12.00 7.99
C VAL A 235 -1.09 -12.12 9.50
N ALA A 236 -1.46 -11.05 10.18
CA ALA A 236 -1.58 -11.02 11.65
C ALA A 236 -2.49 -12.12 12.21
N PRO A 237 -3.72 -12.34 11.67
CA PRO A 237 -4.61 -13.32 12.26
C PRO A 237 -4.36 -14.75 11.75
N VAL A 238 -3.34 -14.98 10.91
CA VAL A 238 -3.02 -16.32 10.37
C VAL A 238 -1.66 -16.85 10.82
N GLU A 239 -0.70 -15.97 11.16
CA GLU A 239 0.60 -16.34 11.71
C GLU A 239 0.52 -16.41 13.25
N PRO A 240 0.55 -17.62 13.85
CA PRO A 240 0.27 -17.78 15.29
C PRO A 240 1.26 -17.08 16.23
N LYS A 241 2.47 -16.73 15.77
CA LYS A 241 3.44 -16.01 16.59
C LYS A 241 3.21 -14.51 16.67
N ILE A 242 2.31 -13.96 15.84
CA ILE A 242 1.93 -12.56 15.89
C ILE A 242 0.83 -12.38 16.94
N VAL A 243 1.17 -11.72 18.05
CA VAL A 243 0.26 -11.60 19.20
C VAL A 243 -0.56 -10.30 19.18
N ALA A 244 -0.07 -9.26 18.52
CA ALA A 244 -0.76 -7.99 18.37
C ALA A 244 -0.41 -7.32 17.03
N ALA A 245 -1.40 -6.63 16.45
CA ALA A 245 -1.24 -5.93 15.19
C ALA A 245 -1.85 -4.52 15.21
N ALA A 246 -1.20 -3.59 14.52
CA ALA A 246 -1.67 -2.21 14.36
C ALA A 246 -1.73 -1.79 12.88
N PRO A 247 -2.59 -2.39 12.05
CA PRO A 247 -2.78 -1.98 10.67
C PRO A 247 -3.31 -0.54 10.58
N VAL A 248 -2.69 0.27 9.73
CA VAL A 248 -3.05 1.68 9.49
C VAL A 248 -3.52 1.83 8.04
N SER A 249 -4.72 2.37 7.83
CA SER A 249 -5.31 2.55 6.49
C SER A 249 -5.29 1.27 5.64
N SER A 250 -5.72 0.16 6.24
CA SER A 250 -5.65 -1.19 5.65
C SER A 250 -6.76 -1.52 4.66
N GLY A 251 -7.88 -0.82 4.71
CA GLY A 251 -9.02 -1.06 3.81
C GLY A 251 -9.66 -2.45 3.93
N GLY A 252 -10.64 -2.70 3.07
CA GLY A 252 -11.42 -3.94 3.01
C GLY A 252 -12.44 -3.84 1.87
N GLY A 253 -12.44 -4.81 0.96
CA GLY A 253 -13.05 -4.65 -0.36
C GLY A 253 -12.10 -3.97 -1.33
N LEU A 254 -11.04 -4.67 -1.76
CA LEU A 254 -9.96 -4.15 -2.59
C LEU A 254 -10.46 -3.56 -3.91
N THR A 255 -11.52 -4.10 -4.51
CA THR A 255 -12.10 -3.48 -5.71
C THR A 255 -12.72 -2.12 -5.46
N ASP A 256 -13.28 -1.91 -4.26
CA ASP A 256 -13.84 -0.63 -3.85
C ASP A 256 -12.73 0.39 -3.54
N VAL A 257 -11.59 -0.08 -3.03
CA VAL A 257 -10.37 0.74 -2.97
C VAL A 257 -9.94 1.16 -4.37
N VAL A 258 -9.76 0.21 -5.29
CA VAL A 258 -9.24 0.44 -6.65
C VAL A 258 -10.09 1.45 -7.45
N VAL A 259 -11.43 1.42 -7.33
CA VAL A 259 -12.29 2.32 -8.12
C VAL A 259 -12.40 3.74 -7.58
N ARG A 260 -12.02 3.97 -6.31
CA ARG A 260 -12.16 5.25 -5.60
C ARG A 260 -10.85 5.88 -5.17
N THR A 261 -9.76 5.12 -5.18
CA THR A 261 -8.45 5.59 -4.72
C THR A 261 -7.90 6.74 -5.54
N VAL A 262 -7.18 7.64 -4.87
CA VAL A 262 -6.33 8.68 -5.49
C VAL A 262 -4.84 8.33 -5.40
N GLN A 263 -4.50 7.12 -4.97
CA GLN A 263 -3.13 6.63 -4.88
C GLN A 263 -2.53 6.46 -6.26
N THR A 264 -1.54 7.28 -6.60
CA THR A 264 -0.75 7.14 -7.84
C THR A 264 -0.21 5.72 -7.98
N GLY A 265 -0.34 5.18 -9.20
CA GLY A 265 0.02 3.83 -9.58
C GLY A 265 -1.13 2.84 -9.54
N VAL A 266 -2.22 3.12 -8.80
CA VAL A 266 -3.36 2.19 -8.73
C VAL A 266 -4.38 2.47 -9.84
N PRO A 267 -4.96 3.69 -9.99
CA PRO A 267 -5.84 3.99 -11.12
C PRO A 267 -5.17 3.75 -12.48
N GLU A 268 -3.88 4.09 -12.58
CA GLU A 268 -3.10 4.02 -13.80
C GLU A 268 -2.85 2.57 -14.24
N LEU A 269 -2.54 1.66 -13.33
CA LEU A 269 -2.25 0.25 -13.67
C LEU A 269 -3.48 -0.66 -13.60
N ALA A 270 -4.50 -0.32 -12.80
CA ALA A 270 -5.68 -1.17 -12.61
C ALA A 270 -6.89 -0.72 -13.42
N VAL A 271 -7.16 0.59 -13.48
CA VAL A 271 -8.40 1.12 -14.08
C VAL A 271 -8.17 1.54 -15.54
N LEU A 272 -7.04 2.19 -15.83
CA LEU A 272 -6.78 2.69 -17.18
C LEU A 272 -6.66 1.57 -18.23
N PRO A 273 -5.97 0.42 -18.00
CA PRO A 273 -5.97 -0.69 -18.96
C PRO A 273 -7.35 -1.31 -19.17
N PHE A 274 -8.22 -1.25 -18.16
CA PHE A 274 -9.61 -1.68 -18.32
C PHE A 274 -10.40 -0.78 -19.26
N MET A 275 -10.09 0.52 -19.24
CA MET A 275 -10.71 1.50 -20.13
C MET A 275 -10.04 1.58 -21.50
N GLY A 276 -8.75 1.24 -21.58
CA GLY A 276 -7.88 1.53 -22.71
C GLY A 276 -7.71 0.39 -23.73
N PRO A 277 -6.82 0.57 -24.71
CA PRO A 277 -6.13 1.83 -25.00
C PRO A 277 -7.13 2.93 -25.40
N LEU A 278 -6.97 4.12 -24.81
CA LEU A 278 -7.86 5.24 -25.08
C LEU A 278 -7.27 6.05 -26.24
N VAL A 279 -8.04 6.21 -27.31
CA VAL A 279 -7.70 7.13 -28.41
C VAL A 279 -8.51 8.41 -28.22
N ILE A 280 -7.81 9.52 -28.04
CA ILE A 280 -8.41 10.82 -27.71
C ILE A 280 -8.06 11.90 -28.72
N GLY A 281 -9.01 12.81 -28.92
CA GLY A 281 -8.72 14.11 -29.51
C GLY A 281 -8.23 15.06 -28.42
N ALA A 282 -7.00 15.53 -28.53
CA ALA A 282 -6.34 16.32 -27.50
C ALA A 282 -5.57 17.51 -28.10
N THR A 283 -5.06 18.36 -27.22
CA THR A 283 -4.11 19.41 -27.59
C THR A 283 -2.71 18.86 -27.38
N ASP A 284 -1.90 18.89 -28.43
CA ASP A 284 -0.50 18.51 -28.41
C ASP A 284 0.26 19.43 -27.44
N PRO A 285 0.95 18.89 -26.42
CA PRO A 285 1.57 19.69 -25.37
C PRO A 285 2.73 20.55 -25.89
N ASP A 286 3.40 20.12 -26.96
CA ASP A 286 4.57 20.81 -27.50
C ASP A 286 4.18 21.90 -28.52
N THR A 287 3.15 21.62 -29.32
CA THR A 287 2.76 22.51 -30.43
C THR A 287 1.50 23.32 -30.17
N GLY A 288 0.71 22.94 -29.17
CA GLY A 288 -0.60 23.54 -28.89
C GLY A 288 -1.68 23.25 -29.94
N ARG A 289 -1.41 22.34 -30.89
CA ARG A 289 -2.33 22.03 -32.00
C ARG A 289 -3.21 20.81 -31.69
N PRO A 290 -4.41 20.69 -32.30
CA PRO A 290 -5.22 19.49 -32.16
C PRO A 290 -4.52 18.25 -32.74
N VAL A 291 -4.52 17.16 -31.99
CA VAL A 291 -3.95 15.86 -32.37
C VAL A 291 -4.84 14.72 -31.91
N VAL A 292 -4.71 13.59 -32.60
CA VAL A 292 -5.11 12.30 -32.07
C VAL A 292 -3.93 11.77 -31.24
N ALA A 293 -4.22 11.36 -30.02
CA ALA A 293 -3.26 10.79 -29.09
C ALA A 293 -3.78 9.49 -28.50
N GLN A 294 -2.87 8.62 -28.11
CA GLN A 294 -3.18 7.49 -27.23
C GLN A 294 -2.91 7.90 -25.79
N TYR A 295 -3.89 7.69 -24.92
CA TYR A 295 -3.79 7.91 -23.48
C TYR A 295 -3.62 6.55 -22.80
N VAL A 296 -2.42 6.30 -22.30
CA VAL A 296 -1.92 4.98 -21.90
C VAL A 296 -1.14 5.07 -20.59
N PRO A 297 -1.05 3.98 -19.82
CA PRO A 297 -0.20 3.94 -18.64
C PRO A 297 1.28 3.91 -19.03
N ASP A 298 2.09 4.58 -18.23
CA ASP A 298 3.55 4.55 -18.30
C ASP A 298 4.12 4.37 -16.90
N GLY A 299 4.46 3.12 -16.55
CA GLY A 299 4.66 2.73 -15.17
C GLY A 299 3.46 3.14 -14.31
N ARG A 300 3.72 3.91 -13.26
CA ARG A 300 2.68 4.45 -12.35
C ARG A 300 2.01 5.75 -12.80
N PHE A 301 2.31 6.24 -14.01
CA PHE A 301 1.82 7.52 -14.53
C PHE A 301 0.89 7.33 -15.74
N GLU A 302 0.14 8.37 -16.06
CA GLU A 302 -0.65 8.45 -17.29
C GLU A 302 0.12 9.30 -18.32
N THR A 303 0.32 8.75 -19.51
CA THR A 303 1.02 9.44 -20.61
C THR A 303 0.08 9.65 -21.79
N LEU A 304 0.13 10.85 -22.34
CA LEU A 304 -0.52 11.21 -23.60
C LEU A 304 0.54 11.14 -24.71
N VAL A 305 0.41 10.17 -25.61
CA VAL A 305 1.32 10.00 -26.75
C VAL A 305 0.64 10.48 -28.02
N PRO A 306 1.02 11.64 -28.59
CA PRO A 306 0.48 12.09 -29.87
C PRO A 306 0.87 11.14 -31.01
N VAL A 307 -0.11 10.73 -31.83
CA VAL A 307 0.11 9.73 -32.90
C VAL A 307 -0.25 10.24 -34.30
N ALA A 308 -1.17 11.20 -34.40
CA ALA A 308 -1.56 11.77 -35.69
C ALA A 308 -2.05 13.23 -35.56
N LYS A 309 -1.74 14.09 -36.53
CA LYS A 309 -2.36 15.42 -36.66
C LYS A 309 -3.83 15.31 -37.05
N ILE A 310 -4.64 16.16 -36.45
CA ILE A 310 -6.02 16.39 -36.86
C ILE A 310 -6.00 17.42 -38.01
N GLY A 311 -6.33 16.97 -39.22
CA GLY A 311 -6.31 17.80 -40.43
C GLY A 311 -7.63 18.54 -40.69
N GLU A 312 -7.63 19.54 -41.59
CA GLU A 312 -8.82 20.37 -41.84
C GLU A 312 -10.07 19.58 -42.30
N GLY A 313 -9.88 18.43 -42.94
CA GLY A 313 -11.00 17.58 -43.42
C GLY A 313 -11.90 17.06 -42.30
N ILE A 314 -11.39 16.91 -41.07
CA ILE A 314 -12.16 16.45 -39.92
C ILE A 314 -13.16 17.51 -39.42
N LEU A 315 -12.97 18.79 -39.77
CA LEU A 315 -13.86 19.88 -39.38
C LEU A 315 -15.27 19.76 -40.00
N GLN A 316 -15.40 18.94 -41.04
CA GLN A 316 -16.67 18.63 -41.71
C GLN A 316 -17.30 17.33 -41.17
N ALA A 317 -16.67 16.65 -40.22
CA ALA A 317 -17.15 15.38 -39.70
C ALA A 317 -18.22 15.58 -38.62
N ALA A 318 -19.27 14.75 -38.69
CA ALA A 318 -20.30 14.63 -37.66
C ALA A 318 -19.97 13.51 -36.66
N THR A 319 -19.27 12.45 -37.10
CA THR A 319 -18.85 11.34 -36.24
C THR A 319 -17.39 10.98 -36.42
N VAL A 320 -16.80 10.40 -35.38
CA VAL A 320 -15.45 9.83 -35.35
C VAL A 320 -15.52 8.38 -34.88
N ARG A 321 -14.77 7.51 -35.53
CA ARG A 321 -14.78 6.06 -35.34
C ARG A 321 -13.36 5.55 -35.11
N LEU A 322 -13.19 4.66 -34.13
CA LEU A 322 -11.99 3.87 -33.91
C LEU A 322 -12.31 2.42 -34.26
N THR A 323 -11.43 1.77 -35.02
CA THR A 323 -11.51 0.34 -35.36
C THR A 323 -10.20 -0.34 -35.02
N ASN A 324 -10.26 -1.47 -34.32
CA ASN A 324 -9.16 -2.43 -34.24
C ASN A 324 -9.29 -3.42 -35.39
N LEU A 325 -8.25 -3.53 -36.23
CA LEU A 325 -8.31 -4.33 -37.46
C LEU A 325 -8.12 -5.83 -37.23
N GLU A 326 -7.53 -6.23 -36.11
CA GLU A 326 -7.24 -7.61 -35.75
C GLU A 326 -8.49 -8.32 -35.22
N ASN A 327 -9.31 -7.60 -34.44
CA ASN A 327 -10.53 -8.17 -33.84
C ASN A 327 -11.85 -7.58 -34.38
N GLY A 328 -11.79 -6.53 -35.20
CA GLY A 328 -12.95 -5.89 -35.83
C GLY A 328 -13.84 -5.10 -34.87
N GLN A 329 -13.42 -4.86 -33.62
CA GLN A 329 -14.16 -4.05 -32.66
C GLN A 329 -14.15 -2.58 -33.06
N VAL A 330 -15.28 -1.90 -32.82
CA VAL A 330 -15.51 -0.53 -33.25
C VAL A 330 -16.11 0.30 -32.11
N ASP A 331 -15.58 1.51 -31.91
CA ASP A 331 -16.20 2.56 -31.10
C ASP A 331 -16.45 3.80 -31.98
N GLU A 332 -17.67 4.31 -31.99
CA GLU A 332 -18.07 5.48 -32.79
C GLU A 332 -18.83 6.48 -31.92
N ARG A 333 -18.49 7.77 -32.09
CA ARG A 333 -19.07 8.88 -31.34
C ARG A 333 -19.35 10.09 -32.21
N PRO A 334 -20.33 10.95 -31.83
CA PRO A 334 -20.42 12.29 -32.37
C PRO A 334 -19.13 13.07 -32.11
N LEU A 335 -18.68 13.83 -33.11
CA LEU A 335 -17.50 14.69 -32.99
C LEU A 335 -17.94 16.10 -32.60
N PRO A 336 -17.54 16.62 -31.42
CA PRO A 336 -17.84 17.99 -31.04
C PRO A 336 -16.91 18.99 -31.77
N GLU A 337 -17.35 20.25 -31.90
CA GLU A 337 -16.55 21.34 -32.50
C GLU A 337 -15.19 21.55 -31.81
N SER A 338 -15.11 21.22 -30.52
CA SER A 338 -13.85 21.29 -29.75
C SER A 338 -12.79 20.27 -30.20
N LEU A 339 -13.17 19.29 -31.03
CA LEU A 339 -12.36 18.15 -31.45
C LEU A 339 -11.86 17.27 -30.29
N LYS A 340 -12.41 17.46 -29.08
CA LYS A 340 -12.15 16.61 -27.92
C LYS A 340 -13.10 15.43 -27.94
N PHE A 341 -12.56 14.25 -28.22
CA PHE A 341 -13.30 12.99 -28.20
C PHE A 341 -12.51 11.93 -27.44
N ARG A 342 -13.18 10.84 -27.06
CA ARG A 342 -12.57 9.66 -26.45
C ARG A 342 -13.22 8.41 -27.03
N LEU A 343 -12.40 7.54 -27.58
CA LEU A 343 -12.77 6.26 -28.17
C LEU A 343 -11.93 5.17 -27.50
N ALA A 344 -12.51 3.97 -27.38
CA ALA A 344 -11.80 2.82 -26.84
C ALA A 344 -12.31 1.55 -27.51
N VAL A 345 -11.40 0.66 -27.88
CA VAL A 345 -11.70 -0.69 -28.37
C VAL A 345 -10.79 -1.67 -27.63
N PRO A 346 -11.23 -2.92 -27.37
CA PRO A 346 -10.33 -3.96 -26.91
C PRO A 346 -9.16 -4.09 -27.88
N ALA A 347 -7.93 -4.13 -27.36
CA ALA A 347 -6.74 -4.26 -28.17
C ALA A 347 -5.60 -4.89 -27.36
N ASP A 348 -4.81 -5.72 -28.03
CA ASP A 348 -3.49 -6.11 -27.55
C ASP A 348 -2.46 -5.06 -27.99
N ARG A 349 -1.33 -4.98 -27.29
CA ARG A 349 -0.22 -4.11 -27.70
C ARG A 349 0.25 -4.53 -29.09
N GLY A 350 0.29 -3.58 -30.03
CA GLY A 350 0.68 -3.83 -31.43
C GLY A 350 -0.48 -4.07 -32.41
N ASP A 351 -1.72 -4.21 -31.94
CA ASP A 351 -2.89 -4.29 -32.83
C ASP A 351 -3.01 -3.04 -33.69
N ARG A 352 -3.31 -3.18 -34.97
CA ARG A 352 -3.48 -2.06 -35.90
C ARG A 352 -4.79 -1.34 -35.64
N LEU A 353 -4.67 -0.03 -35.49
CA LEU A 353 -5.78 0.86 -35.23
C LEU A 353 -6.04 1.77 -36.43
N VAL A 354 -7.30 2.04 -36.70
CA VAL A 354 -7.73 3.03 -37.69
C VAL A 354 -8.70 4.00 -37.04
N VAL A 355 -8.41 5.30 -37.17
CA VAL A 355 -9.32 6.37 -36.76
C VAL A 355 -9.87 7.03 -38.01
N GLU A 356 -11.20 7.06 -38.13
CA GLU A 356 -11.90 7.64 -39.28
C GLU A 356 -12.88 8.70 -38.81
N ALA A 357 -13.15 9.70 -39.64
CA ALA A 357 -14.23 10.64 -39.39
C ALA A 357 -15.16 10.74 -40.61
N PHE A 358 -16.45 10.86 -40.35
CA PHE A 358 -17.51 10.81 -41.37
C PHE A 358 -18.39 12.06 -41.30
N ASP A 359 -18.79 12.58 -42.45
CA ASP A 359 -19.80 13.65 -42.53
C ASP A 359 -21.22 13.13 -42.24
N GLU A 360 -22.21 14.02 -42.20
CA GLU A 360 -23.62 13.68 -41.94
C GLU A 360 -24.22 12.68 -42.95
N THR A 361 -23.61 12.55 -44.13
CA THR A 361 -24.05 11.60 -45.17
C THR A 361 -23.41 10.22 -45.02
N GLY A 362 -22.53 10.04 -44.02
CA GLY A 362 -21.76 8.82 -43.80
C GLY A 362 -20.56 8.67 -44.73
N ARG A 363 -20.16 9.74 -45.45
CA ARG A 363 -18.95 9.72 -46.29
C ARG A 363 -17.73 10.02 -45.42
N ARG A 364 -16.68 9.20 -45.55
CA ARG A 364 -15.42 9.41 -44.84
C ARG A 364 -14.73 10.68 -45.34
N VAL A 365 -14.46 11.61 -44.44
CA VAL A 365 -13.81 12.90 -44.72
C VAL A 365 -12.40 13.00 -44.15
N TRP A 366 -12.02 12.09 -43.24
CA TRP A 366 -10.70 12.04 -42.63
C TRP A 366 -10.31 10.62 -42.19
N LEU A 367 -9.00 10.33 -42.18
CA LEU A 367 -8.40 9.03 -41.87
C LEU A 367 -7.05 9.23 -41.18
N ALA A 368 -6.81 8.49 -40.10
CA ALA A 368 -5.51 8.21 -39.54
C ALA A 368 -5.35 6.70 -39.34
N ASP A 369 -4.51 6.08 -40.17
CA ASP A 369 -4.12 4.67 -40.13
C ASP A 369 -2.60 4.46 -40.00
N ARG A 370 -1.85 5.57 -39.85
CA ARG A 370 -0.39 5.63 -39.77
C ARG A 370 0.05 6.69 -38.76
N PHE A 371 1.21 6.50 -38.18
CA PHE A 371 1.89 7.54 -37.42
C PHE A 371 2.30 8.68 -38.36
N ASP A 372 2.04 9.93 -37.97
CA ASP A 372 2.41 11.10 -38.78
C ASP A 372 3.72 11.78 -38.34
N ARG A 373 4.38 11.16 -37.35
CA ARG A 373 5.60 11.59 -36.67
C ARG A 373 6.35 10.38 -36.15
N ASP A 374 7.61 10.57 -35.79
CA ASP A 374 8.35 9.57 -35.04
C ASP A 374 7.82 9.55 -33.61
N VAL A 375 7.57 8.35 -33.09
CA VAL A 375 7.05 8.13 -31.74
C VAL A 375 7.97 7.15 -31.03
N GLU A 376 8.48 7.56 -29.87
CA GLU A 376 9.17 6.70 -28.92
C GLU A 376 8.30 6.54 -27.67
N PHE A 377 8.01 5.28 -27.30
CA PHE A 377 7.21 4.98 -26.12
C PHE A 377 7.58 3.58 -25.60
N GLN A 378 7.96 3.50 -24.32
CA GLN A 378 8.30 2.23 -23.66
C GLN A 378 9.28 1.36 -24.45
N ASN A 379 10.38 2.00 -24.90
CA ASN A 379 11.44 1.41 -25.74
C ASN A 379 10.96 0.82 -27.08
N MET A 380 9.76 1.21 -27.52
CA MET A 380 9.30 1.01 -28.89
C MET A 380 9.50 2.30 -29.67
N SER A 381 9.99 2.18 -30.91
CA SER A 381 10.15 3.29 -31.84
C SER A 381 9.30 3.02 -33.08
N PHE A 382 8.47 3.99 -33.46
CA PHE A 382 7.66 3.96 -34.67
C PHE A 382 8.04 5.14 -35.54
N SER A 383 8.46 4.88 -36.78
CA SER A 383 8.79 5.94 -37.72
C SER A 383 7.53 6.56 -38.32
N ALA A 384 7.62 7.84 -38.70
CA ALA A 384 6.56 8.49 -39.47
C ALA A 384 6.22 7.68 -40.74
N GLY A 385 4.94 7.38 -40.93
CA GLY A 385 4.40 6.58 -42.04
C GLY A 385 4.24 5.09 -41.73
N GLU A 386 4.72 4.58 -40.59
CA GLU A 386 4.40 3.22 -40.14
C GLU A 386 2.92 3.09 -39.76
N PRO A 387 2.33 1.87 -39.87
CA PRO A 387 0.93 1.64 -39.47
C PRO A 387 0.68 2.09 -38.03
N LEU A 388 -0.46 2.73 -37.79
CA LEU A 388 -0.89 3.09 -36.45
C LEU A 388 -1.25 1.82 -35.69
N VAL A 389 -0.65 1.62 -34.52
CA VAL A 389 -0.91 0.47 -33.65
C VAL A 389 -1.24 0.89 -32.23
N ALA A 390 -1.91 0.03 -31.48
CA ALA A 390 -2.13 0.19 -30.04
C ALA A 390 -0.79 0.16 -29.31
N LEU A 391 -0.47 1.24 -28.59
CA LEU A 391 0.77 1.35 -27.81
C LEU A 391 0.70 0.56 -26.49
N HIS A 392 -0.50 0.26 -26.03
CA HIS A 392 -0.74 -0.50 -24.82
C HIS A 392 -1.96 -1.39 -25.00
N GLN A 393 -1.98 -2.53 -24.31
CA GLN A 393 -3.12 -3.42 -24.26
C GLN A 393 -4.26 -2.86 -23.40
N GLY A 394 -5.49 -3.32 -23.62
CA GLY A 394 -6.61 -3.02 -22.74
C GLY A 394 -7.95 -3.53 -23.25
N PHE A 395 -8.95 -3.49 -22.37
CA PHE A 395 -10.27 -4.09 -22.62
C PHE A 395 -11.26 -3.17 -23.32
N GLY A 396 -10.94 -1.88 -23.51
CA GLY A 396 -11.82 -0.91 -24.17
C GLY A 396 -13.14 -0.64 -23.43
N VAL A 397 -13.25 -1.00 -22.15
CA VAL A 397 -14.52 -0.94 -21.41
C VAL A 397 -14.78 0.46 -20.87
N ARG A 398 -15.93 1.02 -21.21
CA ARG A 398 -16.30 2.37 -20.78
C ARG A 398 -16.56 2.43 -19.28
N ARG A 399 -15.96 3.42 -18.60
CA ARG A 399 -16.28 3.76 -17.21
C ARG A 399 -17.79 4.07 -17.06
N GLN A 400 -18.34 3.76 -15.89
CA GLN A 400 -19.77 3.94 -15.57
C GLN A 400 -20.76 3.13 -16.43
N SER A 401 -20.29 2.11 -17.16
CA SER A 401 -21.14 1.17 -17.89
C SER A 401 -21.63 0.01 -17.00
N PRO A 402 -22.73 -0.69 -17.37
CA PRO A 402 -23.12 -1.94 -16.71
C PRO A 402 -22.04 -3.02 -16.74
N GLU A 403 -21.28 -3.09 -17.83
CA GLU A 403 -20.16 -4.03 -18.00
C GLU A 403 -19.03 -3.75 -17.03
N PHE A 404 -18.60 -2.48 -16.90
CA PHE A 404 -17.60 -2.08 -15.90
C PHE A 404 -18.05 -2.46 -14.48
N ARG A 405 -19.30 -2.15 -14.10
CA ARG A 405 -19.83 -2.50 -12.77
C ARG A 405 -19.82 -4.01 -12.52
N ARG A 406 -20.18 -4.81 -13.53
CA ARG A 406 -20.16 -6.27 -13.43
C ARG A 406 -18.74 -6.81 -13.28
N PHE A 407 -17.80 -6.28 -14.07
CA PHE A 407 -16.39 -6.67 -13.96
C PHE A 407 -15.84 -6.39 -12.57
N ILE A 408 -16.04 -5.18 -12.03
CA ILE A 408 -15.57 -4.83 -10.68
C ILE A 408 -16.09 -5.83 -9.63
N GLN A 409 -17.36 -6.25 -9.71
CA GLN A 409 -17.88 -7.28 -8.80
C GLN A 409 -17.24 -8.66 -8.99
N MET A 410 -16.96 -9.08 -10.23
CA MET A 410 -16.29 -10.36 -10.51
C MET A 410 -14.81 -10.33 -10.12
N ALA A 411 -14.13 -9.20 -10.33
CA ALA A 411 -12.75 -8.98 -9.93
C ALA A 411 -12.58 -9.11 -8.42
N GLN A 412 -13.59 -8.70 -7.64
CA GLN A 412 -13.58 -8.88 -6.19
C GLN A 412 -13.50 -10.36 -5.82
N THR A 413 -14.26 -11.23 -6.50
CA THR A 413 -14.17 -12.69 -6.29
C THR A 413 -12.76 -13.22 -6.56
N ALA A 414 -12.05 -12.68 -7.55
CA ALA A 414 -10.66 -13.04 -7.83
C ALA A 414 -9.70 -12.52 -6.75
N LEU A 415 -9.97 -11.33 -6.18
CA LEU A 415 -9.18 -10.66 -5.14
C LEU A 415 -9.44 -11.18 -3.71
N ASP A 416 -10.58 -11.82 -3.46
CA ASP A 416 -11.08 -12.13 -2.11
C ASP A 416 -10.04 -12.80 -1.21
N ALA A 417 -9.25 -13.74 -1.74
CA ALA A 417 -8.28 -14.47 -0.93
C ALA A 417 -7.01 -13.65 -0.58
N GLY A 418 -6.88 -12.43 -1.09
CA GLY A 418 -5.90 -11.41 -0.69
C GLY A 418 -6.53 -10.18 -0.05
N ASP A 419 -7.85 -10.15 0.14
CA ASP A 419 -8.57 -9.00 0.69
C ASP A 419 -8.62 -9.03 2.23
N PRO A 420 -8.16 -7.97 2.94
CA PRO A 420 -8.22 -7.88 4.40
C PRO A 420 -9.57 -8.19 5.02
N VAL A 421 -10.68 -7.87 4.35
CA VAL A 421 -12.04 -8.07 4.89
C VAL A 421 -12.34 -9.55 5.19
N ASN A 422 -11.75 -10.48 4.41
CA ASN A 422 -11.95 -11.92 4.58
C ASN A 422 -11.11 -12.51 5.72
N TYR A 423 -10.10 -11.78 6.19
CA TYR A 423 -9.27 -12.14 7.33
C TYR A 423 -9.74 -11.47 8.62
N ALA A 424 -10.52 -10.39 8.54
CA ALA A 424 -11.00 -9.61 9.68
C ALA A 424 -11.69 -10.44 10.78
N PRO A 425 -12.56 -11.43 10.51
CA PRO A 425 -13.15 -12.26 11.57
C PRO A 425 -12.12 -13.10 12.34
N LEU A 426 -10.98 -13.40 11.74
CA LEU A 426 -9.97 -14.33 12.29
C LEU A 426 -9.13 -13.72 13.40
N PHE A 427 -9.18 -12.42 13.59
CA PHE A 427 -8.56 -11.76 14.75
C PHE A 427 -9.17 -12.27 16.06
N PHE A 428 -10.45 -12.65 16.06
CA PHE A 428 -11.18 -13.09 17.26
C PHE A 428 -11.68 -14.54 17.18
N LEU A 429 -11.94 -15.04 15.98
CA LEU A 429 -12.38 -16.42 15.79
C LEU A 429 -11.18 -17.37 15.76
N ARG A 430 -11.17 -18.35 16.66
CA ARG A 430 -10.26 -19.49 16.56
C ARG A 430 -10.58 -20.27 15.29
N ARG A 431 -9.61 -20.39 14.37
CA ARG A 431 -9.78 -21.31 13.23
C ARG A 431 -9.58 -22.77 13.68
N PRO A 432 -10.37 -23.71 13.16
CA PRO A 432 -9.92 -25.09 13.02
C PRO A 432 -8.95 -25.18 11.82
N LEU A 433 -7.79 -24.55 11.90
CA LEU A 433 -6.66 -24.89 11.03
C LEU A 433 -5.97 -26.15 11.59
N ALA A 434 -5.06 -26.77 10.82
CA ALA A 434 -4.38 -28.02 11.17
C ALA A 434 -3.61 -28.01 12.52
N ARG A 435 -3.52 -26.87 13.21
CA ARG A 435 -3.03 -26.71 14.59
C ARG A 435 -3.97 -25.82 15.44
N PRO A 436 -5.17 -26.30 15.82
CA PRO A 436 -6.12 -25.54 16.65
C PRO A 436 -5.53 -25.15 18.00
N ASP A 437 -4.62 -25.97 18.51
CA ASP A 437 -3.89 -25.84 19.77
C ASP A 437 -2.81 -24.75 19.75
N ALA A 438 -2.55 -24.12 18.59
CA ALA A 438 -1.54 -23.08 18.43
C ALA A 438 -2.12 -21.69 18.11
N HIS A 439 -3.41 -21.56 17.78
CA HIS A 439 -4.00 -20.30 17.32
C HIS A 439 -4.79 -19.61 18.45
N GLU A 440 -4.19 -18.55 19.01
CA GLU A 440 -4.85 -17.63 19.95
C GLU A 440 -5.34 -16.38 19.20
N PRO A 441 -6.41 -15.70 19.69
CA PRO A 441 -6.84 -14.42 19.15
C PRO A 441 -5.70 -13.40 19.09
N THR A 442 -5.59 -12.67 17.98
CA THR A 442 -4.60 -11.61 17.79
C THR A 442 -5.21 -10.28 18.18
N ALA A 443 -4.58 -9.55 19.10
CA ALA A 443 -5.06 -8.23 19.49
C ALA A 443 -4.95 -7.24 18.31
N LEU A 444 -5.98 -6.41 18.10
CA LEU A 444 -6.09 -5.55 16.92
C LEU A 444 -6.28 -4.09 17.30
N ALA A 445 -5.33 -3.24 16.94
CA ALA A 445 -5.49 -1.79 16.91
C ALA A 445 -5.66 -1.32 15.45
N LEU A 446 -6.90 -1.29 14.97
CA LEU A 446 -7.20 -0.84 13.61
C LEU A 446 -7.22 0.69 13.56
N ILE A 447 -6.22 1.27 12.91
CA ILE A 447 -6.05 2.72 12.82
C ILE A 447 -6.49 3.18 11.43
N LEU A 448 -7.46 4.09 11.41
CA LEU A 448 -7.97 4.74 10.23
C LEU A 448 -7.57 6.21 10.28
N THR A 449 -7.41 6.85 9.13
CA THR A 449 -7.22 8.30 9.06
C THR A 449 -8.45 8.96 8.47
N ALA A 450 -8.97 9.98 9.17
CA ALA A 450 -10.11 10.74 8.72
C ALA A 450 -9.84 11.31 7.32
N GLY A 451 -10.79 11.15 6.40
CA GLY A 451 -10.69 11.63 5.01
C GLY A 451 -9.64 10.94 4.14
N ASP A 452 -9.15 9.76 4.52
CA ASP A 452 -8.29 8.97 3.66
C ASP A 452 -9.02 8.61 2.36
N MET A 453 -8.42 8.97 1.22
CA MET A 453 -8.89 8.61 -0.12
C MET A 453 -7.84 7.84 -0.92
N ASN A 454 -6.64 7.58 -0.39
CA ASN A 454 -5.70 6.65 -1.00
C ASN A 454 -6.13 5.21 -0.69
N VAL A 455 -6.56 4.97 0.56
CA VAL A 455 -7.34 3.79 0.93
C VAL A 455 -8.64 4.32 1.54
N PRO A 456 -9.72 4.46 0.75
CA PRO A 456 -10.93 5.17 1.16
C PRO A 456 -11.40 4.74 2.54
N ILE A 457 -11.57 5.68 3.46
CA ILE A 457 -11.84 5.41 4.88
C ILE A 457 -13.00 4.43 5.12
N SER A 458 -14.05 4.49 4.28
CA SER A 458 -15.19 3.56 4.33
C SER A 458 -14.80 2.09 4.17
N THR A 459 -13.72 1.79 3.43
CA THR A 459 -13.22 0.43 3.26
C THR A 459 -12.54 -0.08 4.55
N GLY A 460 -11.85 0.79 5.28
CA GLY A 460 -11.31 0.46 6.61
C GLY A 460 -12.42 0.24 7.64
N VAL A 461 -13.50 1.03 7.58
CA VAL A 461 -14.70 0.79 8.41
C VAL A 461 -15.41 -0.49 8.01
N ALA A 462 -15.44 -0.87 6.73
CA ALA A 462 -15.95 -2.16 6.29
C ALA A 462 -15.16 -3.33 6.89
N GLN A 463 -13.82 -3.23 6.93
CA GLN A 463 -12.98 -4.20 7.63
C GLN A 463 -13.28 -4.23 9.14
N ALA A 464 -13.42 -3.06 9.78
CA ALA A 464 -13.75 -2.95 11.19
C ALA A 464 -15.09 -3.62 11.53
N ARG A 465 -16.11 -3.43 10.68
CA ARG A 465 -17.41 -4.13 10.78
C ARG A 465 -17.26 -5.63 10.62
N ALA A 466 -16.48 -6.10 9.64
CA ALA A 466 -16.22 -7.53 9.44
C ALA A 466 -15.47 -8.17 10.62
N ALA A 467 -14.61 -7.40 11.30
CA ALA A 467 -13.97 -7.80 12.55
C ALA A 467 -14.93 -7.77 13.76
N GLY A 468 -16.11 -7.15 13.64
CA GLY A 468 -17.05 -6.97 14.75
C GLY A 468 -16.69 -5.80 15.68
N LEU A 469 -15.85 -4.87 15.24
CA LEU A 469 -15.42 -3.70 16.02
C LEU A 469 -16.29 -2.46 15.81
N VAL A 470 -17.07 -2.42 14.74
CA VAL A 470 -18.06 -1.39 14.45
C VAL A 470 -19.44 -2.05 14.41
N GLY A 471 -20.28 -1.74 15.40
CA GLY A 471 -21.66 -2.21 15.44
C GLY A 471 -22.50 -1.60 14.32
N PHE A 472 -23.35 -2.42 13.70
CA PHE A 472 -24.23 -1.99 12.60
C PHE A 472 -25.59 -2.72 12.60
N ARG A 473 -25.79 -3.70 13.48
CA ARG A 473 -27.03 -4.46 13.60
C ARG A 473 -27.90 -3.93 14.74
N PRO A 474 -29.22 -4.18 14.71
CA PRO A 474 -30.08 -3.94 15.88
C PRO A 474 -29.55 -4.69 17.10
N GLY A 475 -29.46 -4.01 18.25
CA GLY A 475 -28.88 -4.54 19.48
C GLY A 475 -27.38 -4.27 19.66
N GLU A 476 -26.71 -3.64 18.68
CA GLU A 476 -25.31 -3.19 18.74
C GLU A 476 -25.22 -1.66 18.85
N GLU A 477 -26.25 -1.00 19.41
CA GLU A 477 -26.29 0.44 19.58
C GLU A 477 -25.21 0.91 20.57
N ASP A 478 -24.62 2.07 20.27
CA ASP A 478 -23.74 2.78 21.19
C ASP A 478 -24.59 3.62 22.15
N ASP A 479 -24.53 3.29 23.44
CA ASP A 479 -25.32 3.94 24.49
C ASP A 479 -25.16 5.47 24.52
N ARG A 480 -24.01 6.00 24.08
CA ARG A 480 -23.75 7.45 24.05
C ARG A 480 -24.59 8.18 23.01
N TYR A 481 -24.96 7.48 21.93
CA TYR A 481 -25.64 8.05 20.77
C TYR A 481 -27.06 7.52 20.57
N GLY A 482 -27.42 6.41 21.21
CA GLY A 482 -28.72 5.75 21.03
C GLY A 482 -28.92 5.15 19.63
N THR A 483 -27.83 4.94 18.89
CA THR A 483 -27.79 4.32 17.56
C THR A 483 -26.44 3.60 17.39
N THR A 484 -26.28 2.82 16.32
CA THR A 484 -25.05 2.07 16.06
C THR A 484 -23.88 2.99 15.68
N ALA A 485 -22.65 2.56 15.96
CA ALA A 485 -21.45 3.31 15.58
C ALA A 485 -21.36 3.54 14.07
N GLU A 486 -21.80 2.57 13.24
CA GLU A 486 -21.92 2.76 11.79
C GLU A 486 -22.84 3.93 11.44
N GLN A 487 -24.03 4.00 12.07
CA GLN A 487 -24.98 5.08 11.80
C GLN A 487 -24.41 6.44 12.22
N VAL A 488 -23.67 6.51 13.33
CA VAL A 488 -22.97 7.75 13.74
C VAL A 488 -21.97 8.19 12.66
N LEU A 489 -21.19 7.26 12.10
CA LEU A 489 -20.21 7.56 11.05
C LEU A 489 -20.90 8.01 9.74
N GLU A 490 -22.04 7.42 9.39
CA GLU A 490 -22.85 7.79 8.22
C GLU A 490 -23.49 9.17 8.38
N ASP A 491 -24.18 9.42 9.49
CA ASP A 491 -24.92 10.66 9.76
C ASP A 491 -24.00 11.87 9.84
N ASN A 492 -22.72 11.64 10.16
CA ASN A 492 -21.68 12.67 10.25
C ASN A 492 -20.73 12.68 9.05
N TRP A 493 -21.08 11.99 7.95
CA TRP A 493 -20.33 11.95 6.69
C TRP A 493 -18.86 11.50 6.81
N VAL A 494 -18.51 10.77 7.88
CA VAL A 494 -17.15 10.28 8.11
C VAL A 494 -16.77 9.27 7.02
N LEU A 495 -17.71 8.41 6.64
CA LEU A 495 -17.50 7.36 5.63
C LEU A 495 -17.30 7.91 4.21
N GLU A 496 -17.80 9.13 3.94
CA GLU A 496 -17.58 9.81 2.66
C GLU A 496 -16.11 10.23 2.53
N GLY A 497 -15.53 10.81 3.58
CA GLY A 497 -14.13 11.24 3.61
C GLY A 497 -13.78 12.38 2.65
N LEU A 498 -14.77 13.11 2.13
CA LEU A 498 -14.59 14.12 1.07
C LEU A 498 -14.84 15.54 1.58
N GLU A 499 -13.76 16.22 1.95
CA GLU A 499 -13.73 17.63 2.36
C GLU A 499 -14.30 18.58 1.29
N ARG A 500 -14.11 18.24 0.00
CA ARG A 500 -14.60 19.03 -1.14
C ARG A 500 -16.12 19.17 -1.20
N LEU A 501 -16.87 18.32 -0.50
CA LEU A 501 -18.34 18.39 -0.44
C LEU A 501 -18.84 19.46 0.54
N ARG A 502 -17.97 19.99 1.41
CA ARG A 502 -18.29 21.06 2.38
C ARG A 502 -19.56 20.79 3.20
N ARG A 503 -19.67 19.57 3.74
CA ARG A 503 -20.84 19.12 4.53
C ARG A 503 -21.18 20.03 5.71
N PHE A 504 -20.19 20.72 6.26
CA PHE A 504 -20.32 21.58 7.44
C PHE A 504 -20.58 23.06 7.13
N ALA A 505 -20.80 23.44 5.86
CA ALA A 505 -21.02 24.84 5.46
C ALA A 505 -22.39 25.41 5.86
N ALA A 506 -23.34 24.57 6.24
CA ALA A 506 -24.68 24.96 6.68
C ALA A 506 -24.82 24.87 8.22
N PRO A 507 -25.88 25.44 8.81
CA PRO A 507 -26.20 25.22 10.22
C PRO A 507 -26.28 23.72 10.57
N PRO A 508 -25.90 23.33 11.80
CA PRO A 508 -25.47 24.19 12.90
C PRO A 508 -24.00 24.67 12.83
N TRP A 509 -23.13 24.03 12.05
CA TRP A 509 -21.69 24.30 12.07
C TRP A 509 -21.29 25.61 11.38
N ASN A 510 -21.91 25.94 10.24
CA ASN A 510 -21.64 27.17 9.47
C ASN A 510 -20.15 27.35 9.05
N ASP A 511 -19.40 26.26 8.89
CA ASP A 511 -17.99 26.28 8.51
C ASP A 511 -17.80 26.23 6.99
N GLN A 512 -17.38 27.35 6.41
CA GLN A 512 -17.20 27.47 4.95
C GLN A 512 -15.93 26.78 4.43
N ARG A 513 -15.04 26.31 5.30
CA ARG A 513 -13.81 25.61 4.92
C ARG A 513 -14.16 24.27 4.28
N ALA A 514 -13.27 23.78 3.42
CA ALA A 514 -13.32 22.38 2.99
C ALA A 514 -12.75 21.54 4.15
N ILE A 515 -13.64 21.09 5.04
CA ILE A 515 -13.27 20.43 6.29
C ILE A 515 -14.10 19.16 6.49
N ILE A 516 -13.50 18.15 7.12
CA ILE A 516 -14.16 16.91 7.55
C ILE A 516 -14.37 16.91 9.07
N LEU A 517 -15.08 15.92 9.59
CA LEU A 517 -15.27 15.76 11.02
C LEU A 517 -14.22 14.83 11.62
N ASP A 518 -13.75 15.18 12.83
CA ASP A 518 -12.90 14.37 13.68
C ASP A 518 -13.79 13.56 14.66
N PRO A 519 -14.02 12.25 14.41
CA PRO A 519 -14.96 11.48 15.21
C PRO A 519 -14.39 11.04 16.55
N ASP A 520 -13.07 10.98 16.70
CA ASP A 520 -12.42 10.50 17.92
C ASP A 520 -11.88 11.62 18.80
N ASN A 521 -11.68 12.83 18.26
CA ASN A 521 -11.19 14.00 18.98
C ASN A 521 -9.98 13.65 19.87
N LEU A 522 -9.00 12.92 19.32
CA LEU A 522 -7.86 12.39 20.10
C LEU A 522 -6.95 13.48 20.63
N SER A 523 -6.93 14.64 19.97
CA SER A 523 -6.19 15.83 20.41
C SER A 523 -6.93 16.61 21.50
N GLU A 524 -8.20 16.30 21.78
CA GLU A 524 -9.09 17.09 22.65
C GLU A 524 -9.11 18.58 22.28
N GLY A 525 -9.05 18.87 20.97
CA GLY A 525 -9.04 20.22 20.42
C GLY A 525 -7.70 20.95 20.45
N THR A 526 -6.61 20.31 20.90
CA THR A 526 -5.29 20.93 21.03
C THR A 526 -4.48 20.98 19.72
N ASP A 527 -4.96 20.33 18.66
CA ASP A 527 -4.33 20.32 17.33
C ASP A 527 -4.36 21.68 16.59
N GLY A 528 -5.14 22.65 17.07
CA GLY A 528 -5.25 23.98 16.46
C GLY A 528 -6.10 24.02 15.19
N PHE A 529 -6.79 22.95 14.82
CA PHE A 529 -7.59 22.88 13.60
C PHE A 529 -8.97 23.53 13.71
N ASP A 530 -9.51 23.64 14.94
CA ASP A 530 -10.89 24.09 15.20
C ASP A 530 -11.90 23.32 14.33
N ALA A 531 -11.79 21.98 14.30
CA ALA A 531 -12.58 21.12 13.44
C ALA A 531 -13.91 20.71 14.11
N PRO A 532 -14.97 20.43 13.32
CA PRO A 532 -16.15 19.71 13.80
C PRO A 532 -15.76 18.39 14.44
N ARG A 533 -16.29 18.13 15.64
CA ARG A 533 -15.96 16.95 16.46
C ARG A 533 -17.20 16.34 17.07
N LEU A 534 -17.15 15.03 17.33
CA LEU A 534 -18.16 14.37 18.15
C LEU A 534 -17.92 14.66 19.63
N GLU A 535 -19.02 14.88 20.35
CA GLU A 535 -19.05 15.03 21.81
C GLU A 535 -20.24 14.22 22.35
N PRO A 536 -20.02 13.11 23.07
CA PRO A 536 -18.70 12.53 23.42
C PRO A 536 -17.96 11.95 22.19
N PRO A 537 -16.63 11.78 22.19
CA PRO A 537 -15.88 11.19 21.07
C PRO A 537 -16.21 9.70 20.87
N LEU A 538 -16.04 9.16 19.66
CA LEU A 538 -16.41 7.78 19.32
C LEU A 538 -15.45 6.72 19.93
N ARG A 539 -14.16 6.74 19.62
CA ARG A 539 -13.08 5.95 20.27
C ARG A 539 -13.47 4.48 20.56
N LEU A 540 -13.82 3.71 19.53
CA LEU A 540 -14.39 2.36 19.69
C LEU A 540 -13.39 1.37 20.32
N LYS A 541 -13.86 0.58 21.27
CA LYS A 541 -13.05 -0.42 21.97
C LYS A 541 -13.90 -1.64 22.30
N VAL A 542 -13.35 -2.82 22.09
CA VAL A 542 -13.92 -4.11 22.50
C VAL A 542 -12.89 -4.85 23.35
N GLU A 543 -13.36 -5.42 24.46
CA GLU A 543 -12.55 -6.35 25.25
C GLU A 543 -12.63 -7.74 24.62
N ALA A 544 -11.47 -8.33 24.35
CA ALA A 544 -11.34 -9.66 23.81
C ALA A 544 -11.00 -10.67 24.94
N PRO A 545 -11.12 -11.99 24.69
CA PRO A 545 -10.74 -13.01 25.66
C PRO A 545 -9.31 -12.83 26.20
N ALA A 546 -9.06 -13.34 27.41
CA ALA A 546 -7.75 -13.26 28.08
C ALA A 546 -7.21 -11.84 28.35
N GLY A 547 -8.07 -10.82 28.32
CA GLY A 547 -7.70 -9.44 28.68
C GLY A 547 -7.05 -8.65 27.54
N ALA A 548 -7.05 -9.18 26.32
CA ALA A 548 -6.69 -8.41 25.14
C ALA A 548 -7.73 -7.32 24.87
N VAL A 549 -7.30 -6.21 24.30
CA VAL A 549 -8.17 -5.12 23.84
C VAL A 549 -8.02 -4.97 22.34
N SER A 550 -9.14 -4.69 21.67
CA SER A 550 -9.12 -4.30 20.27
C SER A 550 -9.84 -2.99 20.08
N VAL A 551 -9.27 -2.12 19.25
CA VAL A 551 -9.72 -0.74 19.09
C VAL A 551 -9.85 -0.37 17.63
N VAL A 552 -10.74 0.58 17.36
CA VAL A 552 -10.74 1.34 16.11
C VAL A 552 -10.45 2.79 16.48
N ARG A 553 -9.47 3.38 15.82
CA ARG A 553 -9.11 4.78 16.03
C ARG A 553 -9.11 5.54 14.72
N PHE A 554 -9.75 6.70 14.72
CA PHE A 554 -9.81 7.63 13.61
C PHE A 554 -8.85 8.78 13.88
N PHE A 555 -7.61 8.63 13.42
CA PHE A 555 -6.62 9.69 13.54
C PHE A 555 -6.98 10.85 12.62
N TYR A 556 -6.65 12.07 13.05
CA TYR A 556 -7.02 13.30 12.37
C TYR A 556 -5.78 14.16 12.05
N PRO A 557 -4.92 13.77 11.09
CA PRO A 557 -3.68 14.51 10.78
C PRO A 557 -3.92 15.85 10.08
N SER A 558 -5.06 16.00 9.41
CA SER A 558 -5.34 17.12 8.53
C SER A 558 -6.85 17.38 8.47
N PRO A 559 -7.29 18.65 8.54
CA PRO A 559 -8.70 19.01 8.39
C PRO A 559 -9.30 18.67 7.03
N ARG A 560 -8.46 18.39 6.03
CA ARG A 560 -8.86 18.06 4.65
C ARG A 560 -8.76 16.58 4.33
N GLY A 561 -8.48 15.76 5.35
CA GLY A 561 -8.13 14.37 5.17
C GLY A 561 -6.64 14.14 4.98
N ALA A 562 -6.21 12.93 5.30
CA ALA A 562 -4.83 12.46 5.13
C ALA A 562 -4.80 10.94 4.98
N HIS A 563 -3.72 10.46 4.36
CA HIS A 563 -3.44 9.04 4.22
C HIS A 563 -2.35 8.61 5.21
N GLY A 564 -2.73 7.89 6.26
CA GLY A 564 -1.80 7.51 7.33
C GLY A 564 -1.29 8.71 8.14
N PHE A 565 -0.23 8.48 8.91
CA PHE A 565 0.46 9.52 9.68
C PHE A 565 1.96 9.51 9.38
N GLY A 566 2.59 10.68 9.49
CA GLY A 566 4.03 10.84 9.29
C GLY A 566 4.83 10.56 10.56
N PRO A 567 6.17 10.62 10.48
CA PRO A 567 7.04 10.62 11.66
C PRO A 567 6.69 11.75 12.64
N SER A 568 7.18 11.66 13.88
CA SER A 568 7.03 12.72 14.90
C SER A 568 7.44 14.09 14.36
N ASN A 569 6.56 15.08 14.52
CA ASN A 569 6.83 16.49 14.25
C ASN A 569 6.53 17.34 15.49
N PRO A 570 7.54 17.62 16.35
CA PRO A 570 7.34 18.37 17.58
C PRO A 570 7.01 19.86 17.38
N SER A 571 7.05 20.37 16.15
CA SER A 571 6.62 21.76 15.89
C SER A 571 5.10 21.92 15.80
N GLU A 572 4.36 20.82 15.62
CA GLU A 572 2.90 20.86 15.58
C GLU A 572 2.32 21.15 16.97
N PRO A 573 1.18 21.87 17.06
CA PRO A 573 0.47 22.06 18.34
C PRO A 573 0.16 20.74 19.05
N PHE A 574 -0.15 19.71 18.28
CA PHE A 574 -0.31 18.34 18.71
C PHE A 574 0.48 17.41 17.79
N ASP A 575 1.58 16.83 18.28
CA ASP A 575 2.41 15.91 17.50
C ASP A 575 1.70 14.55 17.35
N LEU A 576 0.78 14.48 16.39
CA LEU A 576 0.01 13.27 16.09
C LEU A 576 0.91 12.10 15.69
N GLY A 577 2.02 12.36 14.99
CA GLY A 577 2.99 11.33 14.61
C GLY A 577 3.59 10.66 15.85
N ARG A 578 4.03 11.44 16.84
CA ARG A 578 4.52 10.90 18.11
C ARG A 578 3.42 10.20 18.91
N TYR A 579 2.25 10.83 19.00
CA TYR A 579 1.08 10.26 19.67
C TYR A 579 0.76 8.86 19.14
N ALA A 580 0.65 8.74 17.81
CA ALA A 580 0.37 7.51 17.10
C ALA A 580 1.38 6.41 17.44
N ILE A 581 2.67 6.71 17.31
CA ILE A 581 3.73 5.71 17.50
C ILE A 581 3.82 5.28 18.96
N ASN A 582 3.58 6.18 19.91
CA ASN A 582 3.56 5.83 21.32
C ASN A 582 2.33 5.01 21.71
N ALA A 583 1.16 5.30 21.13
CA ALA A 583 -0.04 4.49 21.32
C ALA A 583 0.17 3.06 20.82
N ILE A 584 0.71 2.92 19.60
CA ILE A 584 1.12 1.63 19.03
C ILE A 584 2.19 0.97 19.91
N GLY A 585 3.23 1.69 20.30
CA GLY A 585 4.32 1.16 21.14
C GLY A 585 3.82 0.62 22.47
N ARG A 586 2.90 1.33 23.15
CA ARG A 586 2.24 0.86 24.37
C ARG A 586 1.41 -0.40 24.13
N PHE A 587 0.60 -0.39 23.07
CA PHE A 587 -0.22 -1.53 22.68
C PHE A 587 0.63 -2.78 22.42
N LEU A 588 1.72 -2.64 21.67
CA LEU A 588 2.63 -3.75 21.40
C LEU A 588 3.40 -4.19 22.65
N ALA A 589 3.92 -3.27 23.46
CA ALA A 589 4.68 -3.59 24.68
C ALA A 589 3.86 -4.42 25.68
N THR A 590 2.55 -4.17 25.72
CA THR A 590 1.59 -4.88 26.57
C THR A 590 0.98 -6.11 25.90
N ALA A 591 1.52 -6.54 24.75
CA ALA A 591 0.99 -7.64 23.94
C ALA A 591 -0.52 -7.49 23.64
N GLY A 592 -0.94 -6.26 23.39
CA GLY A 592 -2.31 -5.91 23.03
C GLY A 592 -3.31 -5.90 24.17
N THR A 593 -2.87 -5.88 25.43
CA THR A 593 -3.76 -5.81 26.60
C THR A 593 -4.13 -4.39 27.02
N ASP A 594 -3.41 -3.38 26.53
CA ASP A 594 -3.65 -1.99 26.88
C ASP A 594 -3.53 -1.04 25.67
N TRP A 595 -4.51 -0.15 25.53
CA TRP A 595 -4.49 0.96 24.58
C TRP A 595 -4.75 2.26 25.33
N SER A 596 -3.94 3.28 25.06
CA SER A 596 -4.05 4.60 25.69
C SER A 596 -4.46 5.66 24.67
N ASP A 597 -5.39 6.53 25.08
CA ASP A 597 -5.76 7.74 24.35
C ASP A 597 -5.29 9.02 25.06
N ALA A 598 -4.30 8.90 25.95
CA ALA A 598 -3.85 10.02 26.78
C ALA A 598 -3.04 11.05 25.97
N LEU A 599 -3.32 12.35 26.18
CA LEU A 599 -2.62 13.44 25.49
C LEU A 599 -1.10 13.44 25.68
N CYS A 600 -0.61 12.91 26.81
CA CYS A 600 0.81 12.77 27.11
C CYS A 600 1.58 11.89 26.10
N LEU A 601 0.87 11.14 25.25
CA LEU A 601 1.47 10.39 24.16
C LEU A 601 2.07 11.32 23.09
N ALA A 602 1.56 12.55 22.96
CA ALA A 602 2.06 13.51 21.97
C ALA A 602 3.39 14.17 22.38
N ASP A 603 3.83 14.06 23.63
CA ASP A 603 5.02 14.75 24.15
C ASP A 603 5.98 13.87 24.98
N ASP A 604 5.71 12.56 25.06
CA ASP A 604 6.46 11.57 25.85
C ASP A 604 6.32 11.74 27.39
N SER A 605 5.36 12.54 27.88
CA SER A 605 5.19 12.78 29.32
C SER A 605 4.45 11.66 30.07
N CYS A 606 3.91 10.65 29.39
CA CYS A 606 3.18 9.57 30.05
C CYS A 606 4.06 8.77 31.01
N ASP A 607 3.54 8.49 32.21
CA ASP A 607 4.27 7.79 33.27
C ASP A 607 4.72 6.36 32.88
N PHE A 608 4.02 5.72 31.94
CA PHE A 608 4.35 4.38 31.46
C PHE A 608 5.39 4.35 30.34
N ILE A 609 5.79 5.51 29.78
CA ILE A 609 6.84 5.56 28.76
C ILE A 609 8.18 5.43 29.48
N PRO A 610 8.97 4.38 29.22
CA PRO A 610 10.27 4.21 29.87
C PRO A 610 11.20 5.37 29.49
N ARG A 611 11.85 5.97 30.48
CA ARG A 611 12.75 7.12 30.30
C ARG A 611 14.18 6.68 30.08
#